data_AF-A0AAV0BNS4-F1
#
_entry.id   AF-A0AAV0BNS4-F1
#
_cell.length_a   1.000
_cell.length_b   1.000
_cell.length_c   1.000
_cell.angle_alpha   90.00
_cell.angle_beta   90.00
_cell.angle_gamma   90.00
#
_symmetry.space_group_name_H-M   'P 1'
#
loop_
_entity.id
_entity.type
_entity.pdbx_description
1 polymer ?
#
loop_
_entity_poly.entity_id
_entity_poly.type
_entity_poly.pdbx_seq_one_letter_code
_entity_poly.pdbx_strand_id
1 'polypeptide(L)'
;MKDRTLIGVCNLKPVNMRGIKSFAMVLAASSKDGKDGMGSVELVEPPIGSEPGNRVYFEGFESGKPIDQLNPKKKQFESIQPNLTSLETRECCWIDVKNGSKVHRLMTDLGPCKTQSLIGASLL
;
A
#
# COMPACT_ATOMS: atom_id res chain seq x y z
N MET A 1 16.26 -7.50 0.78
CA MET A 1 15.37 -7.48 1.96
C MET A 1 16.07 -7.17 3.28
N LYS A 2 17.40 -7.24 3.39
CA LYS A 2 18.10 -6.77 4.60
C LYS A 2 18.11 -5.23 4.64
N ASP A 3 18.02 -4.67 5.85
CA ASP A 3 18.18 -3.25 6.16
C ASP A 3 17.40 -2.31 5.23
N ARG A 4 16.15 -2.67 4.93
CA ARG A 4 15.27 -1.94 4.02
C ARG A 4 14.04 -1.43 4.75
N THR A 5 13.75 -0.14 4.60
CA THR A 5 12.48 0.47 5.04
C THR A 5 11.35 0.01 4.13
N LEU A 6 10.22 -0.38 4.73
CA LEU A 6 9.06 -0.95 4.04
C LEU A 6 7.77 -0.32 4.59
N ILE A 7 6.72 -0.37 3.77
CA ILE A 7 5.37 -0.03 4.20
C ILE A 7 4.63 -1.32 4.52
N GLY A 8 4.00 -1.37 5.70
CA GLY A 8 3.23 -2.51 6.17
C GLY A 8 1.76 -2.16 6.42
N VAL A 9 0.85 -3.06 6.02
CA VAL A 9 -0.54 -3.05 6.46
C VAL A 9 -0.62 -3.84 7.76
N CYS A 10 -0.75 -3.12 8.88
CA CYS A 10 -0.52 -3.68 10.23
C CYS A 10 -1.79 -4.03 11.01
N ASN A 11 -2.98 -3.74 10.49
CA ASN A 11 -4.27 -4.01 11.18
C ASN A 11 -5.08 -5.13 10.50
N LEU A 12 -4.46 -5.94 9.66
CA LEU A 12 -5.06 -7.18 9.16
C LEU A 12 -5.14 -8.21 10.28
N LYS A 13 -6.14 -9.10 10.21
CA LYS A 13 -6.17 -10.27 11.10
C LYS A 13 -4.94 -11.14 10.80
N PRO A 14 -4.12 -11.53 11.80
CA PRO A 14 -2.95 -12.37 11.56
C PRO A 14 -3.31 -13.70 10.87
N VAL A 15 -2.47 -14.12 9.93
CA VAL A 15 -2.67 -15.32 9.10
C VAL A 15 -1.51 -16.30 9.29
N ASN A 16 -1.82 -17.59 9.37
CA ASN A 16 -0.79 -18.64 9.35
C ASN A 16 -0.37 -18.91 7.90
N MET A 17 0.90 -18.68 7.60
CA MET A 17 1.53 -18.95 6.31
C MET A 17 2.54 -20.08 6.50
N ARG A 18 2.20 -21.28 6.03
CA ARG A 18 3.07 -22.49 6.14
C ARG A 18 3.56 -22.75 7.59
N GLY A 19 2.66 -22.60 8.56
CA GLY A 19 2.94 -22.83 9.98
C GLY A 19 3.55 -21.64 10.73
N ILE A 20 3.91 -20.55 10.04
CA ILE A 20 4.43 -19.32 10.66
C ILE A 20 3.33 -18.26 10.65
N LYS A 21 3.10 -17.63 11.80
CA LYS A 21 2.08 -16.59 11.92
C LYS A 21 2.62 -15.25 11.42
N SER A 22 1.99 -14.68 10.39
CA SER A 22 2.26 -13.33 9.90
C SER A 22 1.30 -12.32 10.53
N PHE A 23 1.84 -11.19 10.98
CA PHE A 23 1.10 -10.12 11.67
C PHE A 23 0.92 -8.87 10.82
N ALA A 24 1.58 -8.80 9.67
CA ALA A 24 1.48 -7.67 8.75
C ALA A 24 1.71 -8.14 7.31
N MET A 25 1.26 -7.34 6.37
CA MET A 25 1.50 -7.54 4.95
C MET A 25 2.37 -6.39 4.43
N VAL A 26 3.42 -6.71 3.67
CA VAL A 26 4.26 -5.70 3.03
C VAL A 26 3.54 -5.19 1.80
N LEU A 27 3.44 -3.87 1.65
CA LEU A 27 2.82 -3.24 0.49
C LEU A 27 3.78 -3.26 -0.70
N ALA A 28 3.32 -3.83 -1.81
CA ALA A 28 4.06 -3.94 -3.06
C ALA A 28 3.22 -3.43 -4.24
N ALA A 29 3.91 -3.06 -5.31
CA ALA A 29 3.32 -2.74 -6.60
C ALA A 29 3.59 -3.89 -7.56
N SER A 30 2.58 -4.29 -8.34
CA SER A 30 2.73 -5.28 -9.41
C SER A 30 2.28 -4.73 -10.75
N SER A 31 3.00 -5.09 -11.82
CA SER A 31 2.59 -4.78 -13.19
C SER A 31 1.25 -5.46 -13.51
N LYS A 32 0.40 -4.76 -14.26
CA LYS A 32 -0.88 -5.30 -14.75
C LYS A 32 -0.72 -6.15 -16.01
N ASP A 33 0.47 -6.16 -16.61
CA ASP A 33 0.70 -6.75 -17.93
C ASP A 33 0.85 -8.28 -17.91
N GLY A 34 0.64 -8.92 -16.75
CA GLY A 34 0.61 -10.38 -16.60
C GLY A 34 1.92 -11.09 -16.91
N LYS A 35 3.03 -10.36 -17.05
CA LYS A 35 4.35 -10.95 -17.26
C LYS A 35 4.95 -11.33 -15.90
N ASP A 36 4.87 -12.61 -15.57
CA ASP A 36 5.53 -13.22 -14.40
C ASP A 36 7.06 -13.29 -14.59
N GLY A 37 7.70 -12.12 -14.70
CA GLY A 37 9.14 -11.96 -14.91
C GLY A 37 9.80 -11.14 -13.81
N MET A 38 11.13 -11.09 -13.84
CA MET A 38 11.92 -10.22 -12.96
C MET A 38 11.51 -8.75 -13.20
N GLY A 39 11.07 -8.06 -12.13
CA GLY A 39 10.53 -6.69 -12.22
C GLY A 39 9.00 -6.61 -12.32
N SER A 40 8.28 -7.73 -12.26
CA SER A 40 6.81 -7.72 -12.21
C SER A 40 6.25 -7.21 -10.89
N VAL A 41 7.05 -7.30 -9.81
CA VAL A 41 6.71 -6.83 -8.46
C VAL A 41 7.88 -6.01 -7.91
N GLU A 42 7.56 -4.85 -7.36
CA GLU A 42 8.51 -4.03 -6.61
C GLU A 42 7.86 -3.51 -5.32
N LEU A 43 8.69 -3.18 -4.34
CA LEU A 43 8.22 -2.71 -3.05
C LEU A 43 7.89 -1.23 -3.12
N VAL A 44 6.81 -0.82 -2.45
CA VAL A 44 6.51 0.60 -2.29
C VAL A 44 7.51 1.22 -1.32
N GLU A 45 8.13 2.32 -1.73
CA GLU A 45 9.15 3.03 -0.98
C GLU A 45 8.53 4.25 -0.28
N PRO A 46 8.68 4.37 1.04
CA PRO A 46 8.33 5.61 1.72
C PRO A 46 9.38 6.69 1.42
N PRO A 47 9.09 7.97 1.68
CA PRO A 47 10.06 9.05 1.51
C PRO A 47 11.35 8.84 2.30
N ILE A 48 12.45 9.42 1.80
CA ILE A 48 13.74 9.42 2.50
C ILE A 48 13.57 10.05 3.89
N GLY A 49 14.17 9.43 4.90
CA GLY A 49 14.07 9.85 6.30
C GLY A 49 12.91 9.20 7.08
N SER A 50 12.09 8.37 6.43
CA SER A 50 11.02 7.64 7.13
C SER A 50 11.58 6.63 8.12
N GLU A 51 11.00 6.60 9.32
CA GLU A 51 11.38 5.72 10.43
C GLU A 51 10.33 4.65 10.71
N PRO A 52 10.71 3.50 11.31
CA PRO A 52 9.75 2.49 11.75
C PRO A 52 8.67 3.07 12.66
N GLY A 53 7.40 2.81 12.33
CA GLY A 53 6.24 3.34 13.06
C GLY A 53 5.72 4.69 12.55
N ASN A 54 6.41 5.34 11.61
CA ASN A 54 5.83 6.47 10.88
C ASN A 54 4.53 6.04 10.20
N ARG A 55 3.55 6.93 10.29
CA ARG A 55 2.21 6.65 9.79
C ARG A 55 2.15 6.92 8.29
N VAL A 56 1.57 5.96 7.57
CA VAL A 56 1.18 6.11 6.17
C VAL A 56 -0.33 6.29 6.10
N TYR A 57 -0.79 7.24 5.31
CA TYR A 57 -2.21 7.58 5.16
C TYR A 57 -2.51 8.02 3.72
N PHE A 58 -3.79 8.11 3.37
CA PHE A 58 -4.20 8.71 2.11
C PHE A 58 -4.45 10.21 2.30
N GLU A 59 -4.02 11.03 1.35
CA GLU A 59 -4.26 12.49 1.35
C GLU A 59 -5.74 12.81 1.59
N GLY A 60 -6.04 13.69 2.54
CA GLY A 60 -7.39 13.99 3.02
C GLY A 60 -7.91 13.05 4.12
N PHE A 61 -7.12 12.08 4.57
CA PHE A 61 -7.42 11.15 5.66
C PHE A 61 -6.34 11.15 6.78
N GLU A 62 -5.56 12.22 6.87
CA GLU A 62 -4.45 12.43 7.83
C GLU A 62 -4.92 12.22 9.28
N SER A 63 -6.05 12.84 9.62
CA SER A 63 -6.63 12.85 10.97
C SER A 63 -7.46 11.62 11.31
N GLY A 64 -7.68 10.72 10.34
CA GLY A 64 -8.43 9.48 10.58
C GLY A 64 -7.77 8.64 11.66
N LYS A 65 -8.51 7.80 12.38
CA LYS A 65 -7.92 6.78 13.27
C LYS A 65 -8.12 5.39 12.63
N PRO A 66 -7.05 4.60 12.43
CA PRO A 66 -7.22 3.24 11.90
C PRO A 66 -7.99 2.39 12.91
N ILE A 67 -8.77 1.45 12.39
CA ILE A 67 -9.44 0.43 13.21
C ILE A 67 -8.35 -0.53 13.72
N ASP A 68 -8.43 -0.93 14.98
CA ASP A 68 -7.44 -1.79 15.65
C ASP A 68 -7.21 -3.12 14.90
N GLN A 69 -8.28 -3.74 14.40
CA GLN A 69 -8.22 -4.93 13.55
C GLN A 69 -9.36 -4.94 12.53
N LEU A 70 -9.01 -5.11 11.26
CA LEU A 70 -9.97 -5.29 10.18
C LEU A 70 -10.75 -6.59 10.35
N ASN A 71 -12.06 -6.54 10.13
CA ASN A 71 -12.92 -7.71 10.16
C ASN A 71 -12.92 -8.38 8.78
N PRO A 72 -12.40 -9.62 8.63
CA PRO A 72 -12.37 -10.30 7.33
C PRO A 72 -13.75 -10.49 6.68
N LYS A 73 -14.82 -10.56 7.49
CA LYS A 73 -16.19 -10.69 6.98
C LYS A 73 -16.68 -9.42 6.27
N LYS A 74 -16.14 -8.25 6.63
CA LYS A 74 -16.51 -6.96 6.02
C LYS A 74 -15.79 -6.69 4.71
N LYS A 75 -14.72 -7.46 4.39
CA LYS A 75 -13.93 -7.33 3.16
C LYS A 75 -13.49 -5.89 2.84
N GLN A 76 -13.14 -5.12 3.88
CA GLN A 76 -12.86 -3.69 3.74
C GLN A 76 -11.62 -3.45 2.90
N PHE A 77 -10.53 -4.19 3.15
CA PHE A 77 -9.30 -4.05 2.38
C PHE A 77 -9.53 -4.47 0.92
N GLU A 78 -10.22 -5.57 0.71
CA GLU A 78 -10.58 -6.12 -0.61
C GLU A 78 -11.52 -5.18 -1.40
N SER A 79 -12.26 -4.30 -0.73
CA SER A 79 -13.06 -3.27 -1.38
C SER A 79 -12.26 -2.03 -1.81
N ILE A 80 -11.11 -1.79 -1.16
CA ILE A 80 -10.23 -0.64 -1.42
C ILE A 80 -9.13 -1.02 -2.43
N GLN A 81 -8.55 -2.21 -2.26
CA GLN A 81 -7.41 -2.73 -3.03
C GLN A 81 -7.55 -2.57 -4.56
N PRO A 82 -8.70 -2.84 -5.20
CA PRO A 82 -8.81 -2.76 -6.66
C PRO A 82 -8.53 -1.36 -7.22
N ASN A 83 -8.67 -0.32 -6.40
CA ASN A 83 -8.47 1.07 -6.78
C ASN A 83 -7.15 1.65 -6.27
N LEU A 84 -6.26 0.80 -5.74
CA LEU A 84 -4.90 1.20 -5.37
C LEU A 84 -3.98 1.08 -6.57
N THR A 85 -3.33 2.18 -6.96
CA THR A 85 -2.47 2.23 -8.14
C THR A 85 -1.27 3.15 -7.95
N SER A 86 -0.33 3.13 -8.90
CA SER A 86 0.68 4.18 -9.05
C SER A 86 0.32 5.13 -10.19
N LEU A 87 0.71 6.41 -10.05
CA LEU A 87 0.58 7.45 -11.05
C LEU A 87 1.79 7.49 -12.00
N GLU A 88 1.73 8.29 -13.06
CA GLU A 88 2.85 8.60 -13.96
C GLU A 88 4.09 9.14 -13.21
N THR A 89 3.86 9.84 -12.10
CA THR A 89 4.92 10.34 -11.20
C THR A 89 5.51 9.25 -10.30
N ARG A 90 5.05 8.00 -10.44
CA ARG A 90 5.31 6.85 -9.55
C ARG A 90 4.73 6.96 -8.15
N GLU A 91 3.99 8.03 -7.85
CA GLU A 91 3.31 8.19 -6.57
C GLU A 91 2.19 7.16 -6.43
N CYS A 92 2.20 6.42 -5.33
CA CYS A 92 1.12 5.50 -4.99
C CYS A 92 -0.12 6.29 -4.58
N CYS A 93 -1.30 5.81 -4.95
CA CYS A 93 -2.55 6.46 -4.63
C CYS A 93 -3.71 5.47 -4.54
N TRP A 94 -4.81 5.95 -3.99
CA TRP A 94 -6.13 5.35 -4.08
C TRP A 94 -7.03 6.23 -4.93
N ILE A 95 -7.72 5.62 -5.90
CA ILE A 95 -8.72 6.30 -6.73
C ILE A 95 -10.11 6.08 -6.10
N ASP A 96 -10.70 7.14 -5.56
CA ASP A 96 -12.07 7.10 -5.04
C ASP A 96 -13.08 7.21 -6.20
N VAL A 97 -13.35 6.07 -6.83
CA VAL A 97 -14.31 5.97 -7.94
C VAL A 97 -15.73 6.40 -7.55
N LYS A 98 -16.08 6.37 -6.25
CA LYS A 98 -17.40 6.79 -5.77
C LYS A 98 -17.51 8.31 -5.64
N ASN A 99 -16.38 9.00 -5.51
CA ASN A 99 -16.29 10.44 -5.37
C ASN A 99 -15.68 11.08 -6.62
N GLY A 100 -16.21 10.72 -7.79
CA GLY A 100 -15.79 11.31 -9.07
C GLY A 100 -14.37 10.95 -9.50
N SER A 101 -13.86 9.78 -9.09
CA SER A 101 -12.47 9.35 -9.35
C SER A 101 -11.41 10.28 -8.77
N LYS A 102 -11.71 10.87 -7.60
CA LYS A 102 -10.74 11.69 -6.86
C LYS A 102 -9.51 10.85 -6.50
N VAL A 103 -8.34 11.41 -6.77
CA VAL A 103 -7.06 10.78 -6.44
C VAL A 103 -6.65 11.18 -5.03
N HIS A 104 -6.38 10.18 -4.20
CA HIS A 104 -5.83 10.34 -2.86
C HIS A 104 -4.44 9.73 -2.81
N ARG A 105 -3.39 10.55 -2.76
CA ARG A 105 -2.00 10.05 -2.72
C ARG A 105 -1.70 9.33 -1.41
N LEU A 106 -0.86 8.32 -1.47
CA LEU A 106 -0.34 7.62 -0.29
C LEU A 106 0.82 8.43 0.28
N MET A 107 0.64 8.97 1.47
CA MET A 107 1.49 9.99 2.07
C MET A 107 2.03 9.53 3.44
N THR A 108 3.13 10.15 3.81
CA THR A 108 3.65 10.28 5.17
C THR A 108 3.82 11.76 5.48
N ASP A 109 4.18 12.10 6.71
CA ASP A 109 4.52 13.47 7.10
C ASP A 109 5.72 14.05 6.31
N LEU A 110 6.54 13.18 5.71
CA LEU A 110 7.71 13.55 4.89
C LEU A 110 7.40 13.64 3.39
N GLY A 111 6.21 13.21 2.93
CA GLY A 111 5.81 13.26 1.53
C GLY A 111 5.22 11.95 0.97
N PRO A 112 5.11 11.83 -0.36
CA PRO A 112 4.43 10.72 -1.03
C PRO A 112 5.27 9.45 -1.09
N CYS A 113 4.61 8.32 -0.89
CA CYS A 113 5.18 6.98 -1.11
C CYS A 113 5.17 6.64 -2.60
N LYS A 114 6.22 5.98 -3.08
CA LYS A 114 6.44 5.77 -4.52
C LYS A 114 6.77 4.33 -4.86
N THR A 115 6.44 3.95 -6.08
CA THR A 115 6.99 2.78 -6.74
C THR A 115 8.40 3.11 -7.26
N GLN A 116 9.25 2.10 -7.49
CA GLN A 116 10.59 2.34 -8.04
C GLN A 116 10.51 2.70 -9.53
N SER A 117 9.72 1.96 -10.28
CA SER A 117 9.64 2.05 -11.74
C SER A 117 8.22 1.83 -12.30
N LEU A 118 7.33 1.13 -11.59
CA LEU A 118 6.03 0.74 -12.12
C LEU A 118 5.03 1.90 -12.09
N ILE A 119 4.46 2.21 -13.26
CA ILE A 119 3.39 3.19 -13.46
C ILE A 119 2.08 2.44 -13.75
N GLY A 120 0.94 2.93 -13.22
CA GLY A 120 -0.35 2.27 -13.40
C GLY A 120 -0.43 0.89 -12.75
N ALA A 121 0.48 0.58 -11.82
CA ALA A 121 0.60 -0.72 -11.15
C ALA A 121 -0.64 -1.04 -10.31
N SER A 122 -0.86 -2.32 -9.99
CA SER A 122 -1.77 -2.70 -8.91
C SER A 122 -0.99 -2.71 -7.60
N LEU A 123 -1.53 -2.13 -6.52
CA LEU A 123 -0.91 -2.26 -5.19
C LEU A 123 -1.55 -3.42 -4.42
N LEU A 124 -0.71 -4.24 -3.79
CA LEU A 124 -1.09 -5.46 -3.08
C LEU A 124 -0.30 -5.67 -1.79
#